data_AF-A0A1Y4C6R9-F1
#
_entry.id   AF-A0A1Y4C6R9-F1
#
_cell.length_a   1.000
_cell.length_b   1.000
_cell.length_c   1.000
_cell.angle_alpha   90.00
_cell.angle_beta   90.00
_cell.angle_gamma   90.00
#
_symmetry.space_group_name_H-M   'P 1'
#
loop_
_entity.id
_entity.type
_entity.pdbx_description
1 polymer ?
#
loop_
_entity_poly.entity_id
_entity_poly.type
_entity_poly.pdbx_seq_one_letter_code
_entity_poly.pdbx_strand_id
1 'polypeptide(L)'
;MPEAQKIPFLKLFSAWKPGEELAGLVSGYLVTRAVIDKHTRSIRASVECPTQPGEELRRTIERSLSLTYRVEQVELEVAGQPEAVPAPAAEPIP
;
A
#
# COMPACT_ATOMS: atom_id res chain seq x y z
N MET A 1 17.81 10.51 20.84
CA MET A 1 16.72 10.78 19.88
C MET A 1 16.31 9.43 19.33
N PRO A 2 15.12 8.87 19.64
CA PRO A 2 14.68 7.68 18.93
C PRO A 2 14.17 8.16 17.58
N GLU A 3 14.97 7.97 16.54
CA GLU A 3 14.48 8.00 15.17
C GLU A 3 13.24 7.12 15.14
N ALA A 4 12.08 7.74 14.94
CA ALA A 4 10.83 7.02 14.79
C ALA A 4 11.11 5.88 13.82
N GLN A 5 10.88 4.63 14.26
CA GLN A 5 11.19 3.41 13.51
C GLN A 5 10.29 3.34 12.28
N LYS A 6 10.59 4.20 11.31
CA LYS A 6 9.89 4.31 10.04
C LYS A 6 10.43 3.18 9.18
N ILE A 7 9.60 2.15 8.97
CA ILE A 7 10.01 0.97 8.23
C ILE A 7 9.90 1.32 6.74
N PRO A 8 10.98 1.18 5.94
CA PRO A 8 10.90 1.43 4.51
C PRO A 8 9.85 0.53 3.87
N PHE A 9 9.07 1.07 2.94
CA PHE A 9 8.03 0.30 2.24
C PHE A 9 8.55 -1.01 1.65
N LEU A 10 9.70 -0.94 0.99
CA LEU A 10 10.39 -2.09 0.41
C LEU A 10 10.84 -3.14 1.44
N LYS A 11 11.08 -2.74 2.70
CA LYS A 11 11.49 -3.66 3.77
C LYS A 11 10.31 -4.45 4.31
N LEU A 12 9.15 -3.81 4.47
CA LEU A 12 7.92 -4.49 4.83
C LEU A 12 7.50 -5.44 3.70
N PHE A 13 7.49 -4.91 2.48
CA PHE A 13 7.07 -5.64 1.29
C PHE A 13 8.24 -6.37 0.62
N SER A 14 9.08 -7.05 1.42
CA SER A 14 10.34 -7.63 0.90
C SER A 14 10.13 -8.74 -0.15
N ALA A 15 8.94 -9.34 -0.22
CA ALA A 15 8.59 -10.31 -1.27
C ALA A 15 8.20 -9.61 -2.59
N TRP A 16 7.77 -8.35 -2.53
CA TRP A 16 7.42 -7.54 -3.67
C TRP A 16 8.64 -6.77 -4.17
N LYS A 17 9.04 -7.08 -5.40
CA LYS A 17 10.11 -6.36 -6.12
C LYS A 17 9.49 -5.43 -7.16
N PRO A 18 9.23 -4.16 -6.82
CA PRO A 18 8.94 -3.17 -7.86
C PRO A 18 10.12 -3.04 -8.84
N GLY A 19 9.84 -2.64 -10.08
CA GLY A 19 10.89 -2.25 -11.02
C GLY A 19 11.70 -1.07 -10.48
N GLU A 20 12.93 -0.88 -10.97
CA GLU A 20 13.92 0.07 -10.43
C GLU A 20 13.35 1.50 -10.25
N GLU A 21 12.50 1.94 -11.18
CA GLU A 21 11.79 3.23 -11.14
C GLU A 21 10.79 3.33 -9.98
N LEU A 22 9.93 2.32 -9.83
CA LEU A 22 8.98 2.20 -8.72
C LEU A 22 9.71 2.06 -7.38
N ALA A 23 10.78 1.27 -7.34
CA ALA A 23 11.59 1.07 -6.15
C ALA A 23 12.22 2.40 -5.70
N GLY A 24 12.73 3.23 -6.61
CA GLY A 24 13.24 4.56 -6.30
C GLY A 24 12.16 5.49 -5.73
N LEU A 25 10.95 5.44 -6.29
CA LEU A 25 9.81 6.23 -5.83
C LEU A 25 9.31 5.80 -4.45
N VAL A 26 9.10 4.49 -4.23
CA VAL A 26 8.64 3.96 -2.93
C VAL A 26 9.77 3.84 -1.90
N SER A 27 11.04 4.01 -2.29
CA SER A 27 12.18 4.07 -1.37
C SER A 27 12.09 5.30 -0.45
N GLY A 28 11.52 6.40 -0.97
CA GLY A 28 11.19 7.58 -0.16
C GLY A 28 9.96 7.42 0.73
N TYR A 29 9.23 6.30 0.62
CA TYR A 29 8.01 6.04 1.36
C TYR A 29 8.28 5.27 2.65
N LEU A 30 7.69 5.77 3.72
CA LEU A 30 7.93 5.28 5.07
C LEU A 30 6.65 4.70 5.63
N VAL A 31 6.62 3.38 5.81
CA VAL A 31 5.47 2.70 6.38
C VAL A 31 5.47 2.91 7.87
N THR A 32 4.43 3.57 8.37
CA THR A 32 4.20 3.77 9.80
C THR A 32 3.39 2.61 10.37
N ARG A 33 2.52 2.00 9.57
CA ARG A 33 1.71 0.86 9.99
C ARG A 33 1.38 -0.05 8.82
N ALA A 34 1.39 -1.36 9.04
CA ALA A 34 0.80 -2.30 8.10
C ALA A 34 0.07 -3.40 8.82
N VAL A 35 -1.10 -3.74 8.28
CA VAL A 35 -2.02 -4.75 8.79
C VAL A 35 -2.32 -5.69 7.65
N ILE A 36 -2.06 -6.96 7.86
CA ILE A 36 -2.41 -8.02 6.90
C ILE A 36 -3.61 -8.74 7.49
N ASP A 37 -4.78 -8.52 6.88
CA ASP A 37 -5.96 -9.29 7.18
C ASP A 37 -5.89 -10.63 6.43
N LYS A 38 -5.70 -11.72 7.17
CA LYS A 38 -5.65 -13.07 6.60
C LYS A 38 -7.03 -13.59 6.21
N HIS A 39 -8.10 -13.03 6.78
CA HIS A 39 -9.46 -13.50 6.63
C HIS A 39 -10.02 -13.11 5.27
N THR A 40 -9.89 -11.84 4.90
CA THR A 40 -10.23 -11.32 3.55
C THR A 40 -9.05 -11.39 2.59
N ARG A 41 -7.88 -11.86 3.05
CA ARG A 41 -6.62 -11.80 2.32
C ARG A 41 -6.44 -10.37 1.79
N SER A 42 -6.43 -9.40 2.69
CA SER A 42 -6.26 -7.99 2.33
C SER A 42 -5.07 -7.40 3.08
N ILE A 43 -4.37 -6.47 2.47
CA ILE A 43 -3.27 -5.75 3.13
C ILE A 43 -3.61 -4.28 3.19
N ARG A 44 -3.59 -3.71 4.38
CA ARG A 44 -3.69 -2.27 4.59
C ARG A 44 -2.35 -1.75 5.09
N ALA A 45 -1.74 -0.80 4.38
CA ALA A 45 -0.49 -0.20 4.81
C ALA A 45 -0.62 1.33 4.83
N SER A 46 -0.38 1.92 5.99
CA SER A 46 -0.27 3.36 6.18
C SER A 46 1.14 3.81 5.87
N VAL A 47 1.24 4.70 4.90
CA VAL A 47 2.48 5.16 4.30
C VAL A 47 2.58 6.67 4.42
N GLU A 48 3.69 7.14 4.97
CA GLU A 48 4.07 8.55 4.96
C GLU A 48 4.89 8.82 3.69
N CYS A 49 4.37 9.71 2.85
CA CYS A 49 4.99 10.07 1.57
C CYS A 49 5.39 11.56 1.62
N PRO A 50 6.67 11.91 1.38
CA PRO A 50 7.09 13.31 1.27
C PRO A 50 6.70 13.96 -0.06
N THR A 51 6.50 13.17 -1.11
CA THR A 51 6.00 13.60 -2.43
C THR A 51 4.76 12.78 -2.74
N GLN A 52 3.64 13.46 -3.04
CA GLN A 52 2.36 12.82 -3.32
C GLN A 52 2.49 11.86 -4.54
N PRO A 53 2.33 10.54 -4.37
CA PRO A 53 2.29 9.62 -5.50
C PRO A 53 1.13 10.00 -6.42
N GLY A 54 1.36 9.95 -7.73
CA GLY A 54 0.24 9.97 -8.69
C GLY A 54 -0.70 8.80 -8.41
N GLU A 55 -2.01 9.00 -8.59
CA GLU A 55 -3.03 7.96 -8.33
C GLU A 55 -2.77 6.67 -9.13
N GLU A 56 -2.32 6.82 -10.38
CA GLU A 56 -1.88 5.74 -11.27
C GLU A 56 -0.74 4.89 -10.67
N LEU A 57 0.21 5.56 -10.01
CA LEU A 57 1.35 4.91 -9.38
C LEU A 57 0.87 4.08 -8.19
N ARG A 58 0.04 4.66 -7.32
CA ARG A 58 -0.54 3.97 -6.16
C ARG A 58 -1.35 2.75 -6.59
N ARG A 59 -2.24 2.90 -7.57
CA ARG A 59 -3.01 1.80 -8.18
C ARG A 59 -2.13 0.69 -8.73
N THR A 60 -1.01 1.05 -9.36
CA THR A 60 -0.03 0.09 -9.89
C THR A 60 0.68 -0.66 -8.77
N ILE A 61 1.05 0.03 -7.69
CA ILE A 61 1.69 -0.56 -6.51
C ILE A 61 0.70 -1.51 -5.80
N GLU A 62 -0.53 -1.07 -5.53
CA GLU A 62 -1.59 -1.89 -4.92
C GLU A 62 -1.83 -3.18 -5.73
N ARG A 63 -1.96 -3.06 -7.06
CA ARG A 63 -2.18 -4.20 -7.95
C ARG A 63 -0.97 -5.13 -8.04
N SER A 64 0.24 -4.58 -7.99
CA SER A 64 1.46 -5.40 -8.02
C SER A 64 1.69 -6.14 -6.70
N LEU A 65 1.37 -5.48 -5.59
CA LEU A 65 1.38 -6.08 -4.27
C LEU A 65 0.35 -7.18 -4.14
N SER A 66 -0.87 -6.96 -4.63
CA SER A 66 -1.92 -7.99 -4.58
C SER A 66 -1.51 -9.26 -5.32
N LEU A 67 -0.92 -9.12 -6.50
CA LEU A 67 -0.37 -10.22 -7.28
C LEU A 67 0.78 -10.94 -6.59
N THR A 68 1.71 -10.18 -5.99
CA THR A 68 2.91 -10.75 -5.36
C THR A 68 2.61 -11.44 -4.03
N TYR A 69 1.80 -10.80 -3.20
CA TYR A 69 1.37 -11.34 -1.91
C TYR A 69 0.19 -12.31 -2.03
N ARG A 70 -0.37 -12.50 -3.24
CA ARG A 70 -1.54 -13.36 -3.50
C ARG A 70 -2.75 -12.99 -2.63
N VAL A 71 -2.94 -11.70 -2.41
CA VAL A 71 -4.03 -11.13 -1.61
C VAL A 71 -5.09 -10.56 -2.56
N GLU A 72 -6.36 -10.56 -2.16
CA GLU A 72 -7.45 -10.04 -3.00
C GLU A 72 -7.36 -8.52 -3.16
N GLN A 73 -6.99 -7.82 -2.09
CA GLN A 73 -6.97 -6.36 -2.08
C GLN A 73 -5.77 -5.82 -1.30
N VAL A 74 -5.18 -4.75 -1.80
CA VAL A 74 -4.15 -3.98 -1.11
C VAL A 74 -4.58 -2.53 -1.09
N GLU A 75 -4.49 -1.93 0.08
CA GLU A 75 -4.99 -0.58 0.35
C GLU A 75 -3.86 0.22 1.00
N LEU A 76 -3.35 1.22 0.27
CA LEU A 76 -2.20 2.02 0.71
C LEU A 76 -2.66 3.38 1.23
N GLU A 77 -2.80 3.51 2.53
CA GLU A 77 -3.27 4.74 3.15
C GLU A 77 -2.13 5.77 3.18
N VAL A 78 -2.17 6.74 2.27
CA VAL A 78 -1.18 7.82 2.18
C VAL A 78 -1.67 9.01 2.98
N ALA A 79 -0.88 9.48 3.95
CA ALA A 79 -1.20 10.68 4.74
C ALA A 79 -1.31 11.91 3.83
N GLY A 80 -2.53 12.28 3.43
CA GLY A 80 -2.81 13.38 2.51
C GLY A 80 -3.88 13.09 1.44
N GLN A 81 -4.25 11.82 1.21
CA GLN A 81 -5.38 11.46 0.35
C GLN A 81 -6.60 11.08 1.20
N PRO A 82 -7.81 11.57 0.86
CA PRO A 82 -9.02 11.04 1.46
C PRO A 82 -9.09 9.55 1.15
N GLU A 83 -9.35 8.80 2.22
CA GLU A 83 -9.60 7.37 2.28
C GLU A 83 -10.46 6.92 1.08
N ALA A 84 -9.82 6.37 0.05
CA ALA A 84 -10.53 5.63 -0.98
C ALA A 84 -10.95 4.30 -0.36
N VAL A 85 -12.02 4.34 0.44
CA VAL A 85 -12.80 3.15 0.76
C VAL A 85 -13.18 2.53 -0.58
N PRO A 86 -12.79 1.28 -0.86
CA PRO A 86 -13.51 0.52 -1.85
C PRO A 86 -14.89 0.31 -1.22
N ALA A 87 -15.84 1.15 -1.62
CA ALA A 87 -17.23 0.81 -1.46
C ALA A 87 -17.39 -0.57 -2.12
N PRO A 88 -17.75 -1.63 -1.37
CA PRO A 88 -18.17 -2.84 -2.04
C PRO A 88 -19.38 -2.45 -2.87
N ALA A 89 -19.26 -2.59 -4.19
CA ALA A 89 -20.41 -2.81 -5.03
C ALA A 89 -21.06 -4.13 -4.56
N ALA A 90 -21.81 -4.05 -3.46
CA ALA A 90 -22.79 -5.05 -3.10
C ALA A 90 -24.10 -4.53 -3.66
N GLU A 91 -24.34 -4.87 -4.92
CA GLU A 91 -25.66 -4.80 -5.54
C GLU A 91 -26.68 -5.48 -4.60
N PRO A 92 -27.72 -4.80 -4.09
CA PRO A 92 -28.85 -5.50 -3.52
C PRO A 92 -29.68 -6.03 -4.69
N ILE A 93 -29.49 -7.31 -5.02
CA ILE A 93 -30.49 -8.09 -5.77
C ILE A 93 -31.59 -8.43 -4.76
N PRO A 94 -32.80 -7.87 -4.91
CA PRO A 94 -33.94 -8.70 -5.32
C PRO A 94 -34.80 -8.08 -6.43
#